data_AF-X1N1R2-F1
#
_entry.id   AF-X1N1R2-F1
#
_cell.length_a   1.000
_cell.length_b   1.000
_cell.length_c   1.000
_cell.angle_alpha   90.00
_cell.angle_beta   90.00
_cell.angle_gamma   90.00
#
_symmetry.space_group_name_H-M   'P 1'
#
loop_
_entity.id
_entity.type
_entity.pdbx_description
1 polymer ?
#
loop_
_entity_poly.entity_id
_entity_poly.type
_entity_poly.pdbx_seq_one_letter_code
_entity_poly.pdbx_strand_id
1 'polypeptide(L)'
;AGKFGISKGWMSELIGAEVDRRKASRNAMIYKLGLLGWAHEEIKEVVGLARSTVTEIVEKFGSELSDLFRREYESGLTPETIASNHGLDQALAWAIVLEGKEDLERFKLFGKSKHGNDEPKLYNVWNFLDRDPRLGQEWGGNVPGQIAMNVLYYHTDRDDLVVDPMAGGGVLPWMPA
;
A
#
# COMPACT_ATOMS: atom_id res chain seq x y z
N ALA A 1 5.98 -27.22 -37.09
CA ALA A 1 6.07 -25.91 -36.42
C ALA A 1 4.65 -25.41 -36.13
N GLY A 2 4.40 -24.84 -34.95
CA GLY A 2 3.10 -24.21 -34.64
C GLY A 2 2.91 -22.92 -35.45
N LYS A 3 1.66 -22.46 -35.57
CA LYS A 3 1.15 -21.37 -36.44
C LYS A 3 1.91 -20.02 -36.41
N PHE A 4 2.93 -19.87 -35.59
CA PHE A 4 3.70 -18.62 -35.39
C PHE A 4 5.23 -18.82 -35.36
N GLY A 5 5.78 -19.98 -35.76
CA GLY A 5 7.23 -20.22 -35.76
C GLY A 5 7.88 -20.33 -34.37
N ILE A 6 7.09 -20.19 -33.31
CA ILE A 6 7.51 -20.25 -31.92
C ILE A 6 7.54 -21.70 -31.42
N SER A 7 8.60 -22.07 -30.68
CA SER A 7 8.74 -23.40 -30.10
C SER A 7 7.78 -23.60 -28.92
N LYS A 8 7.32 -24.84 -28.70
CA LYS A 8 6.48 -25.17 -27.54
C LYS A 8 7.17 -24.85 -26.20
N GLY A 9 8.50 -24.99 -26.14
CA GLY A 9 9.30 -24.68 -24.96
C GLY A 9 9.26 -23.20 -24.58
N TRP A 10 9.49 -22.32 -25.56
CA TRP A 10 9.45 -20.87 -25.34
C TRP A 10 8.04 -20.36 -24.97
N MET A 11 7.00 -20.94 -25.58
CA MET A 11 5.61 -20.66 -25.17
C MET A 11 5.35 -21.07 -23.72
N SER A 12 5.83 -22.24 -23.29
CA SER A 12 5.68 -22.71 -21.91
C SER A 12 6.42 -21.81 -20.92
N GLU A 13 7.61 -21.33 -21.28
CA GLU A 13 8.42 -20.42 -20.48
C GLU A 13 7.72 -19.06 -20.29
N LEU A 14 7.20 -18.46 -21.38
CA LEU A 14 6.45 -17.22 -21.29
C LEU A 14 5.15 -17.36 -20.49
N ILE A 15 4.41 -18.46 -20.69
CA ILE A 15 3.21 -18.74 -19.91
C ILE A 15 3.58 -18.89 -18.43
N GLY A 16 4.67 -19.59 -18.11
CA GLY A 16 5.19 -19.72 -16.75
C GLY A 16 5.51 -18.37 -16.11
N ALA A 17 6.31 -17.54 -16.80
CA ALA A 17 6.68 -16.20 -16.33
C ALA A 17 5.45 -15.30 -16.11
N GLU A 18 4.46 -15.35 -16.99
CA GLU A 18 3.21 -14.60 -16.84
C GLU A 18 2.35 -15.13 -15.69
N VAL A 19 2.28 -16.45 -15.50
CA VAL A 19 1.59 -17.06 -14.36
C VAL A 19 2.26 -16.66 -13.04
N ASP A 20 3.58 -16.65 -12.98
CA ASP A 20 4.32 -16.28 -11.77
C ASP A 20 4.22 -14.79 -11.47
N ARG A 21 4.22 -13.94 -12.50
CA ARG A 21 3.91 -12.51 -12.37
C ARG A 21 2.51 -12.30 -11.75
N ARG A 22 1.49 -12.99 -12.26
CA ARG A 22 0.12 -12.89 -11.71
C ARG A 22 0.03 -13.37 -10.27
N LYS A 23 0.75 -14.44 -9.91
CA LYS A 23 0.84 -14.91 -8.52
C LYS A 23 1.48 -13.84 -7.64
N ALA A 24 2.59 -13.23 -8.08
CA ALA A 24 3.26 -12.18 -7.33
C ALA A 24 2.34 -10.97 -7.11
N SER A 25 1.65 -10.50 -8.16
CA SER A 25 0.69 -9.40 -8.04
C SER A 25 -0.46 -9.73 -7.09
N ARG A 26 -1.01 -10.95 -7.16
CA ARG A 26 -2.06 -11.39 -6.24
C ARG A 26 -1.55 -11.48 -4.80
N ASN A 27 -0.37 -12.05 -4.59
CA ASN A 27 0.21 -12.20 -3.26
C ASN A 27 0.53 -10.82 -2.64
N ALA A 28 1.02 -9.87 -3.44
CA ALA A 28 1.20 -8.48 -3.01
C ALA A 28 -0.13 -7.80 -2.63
N MET A 29 -1.21 -8.06 -3.38
CA MET A 29 -2.55 -7.58 -3.02
C MET A 29 -3.05 -8.19 -1.70
N ILE A 30 -2.88 -9.51 -1.52
CA ILE A 30 -3.24 -10.20 -0.27
C ILE A 30 -2.46 -9.62 0.91
N TYR A 31 -1.15 -9.42 0.74
CA TYR A 31 -0.33 -8.83 1.76
C TYR A 31 -0.75 -7.38 2.08
N LYS A 32 -1.05 -6.58 1.06
CA LYS A 32 -1.60 -5.22 1.23
C LYS A 32 -2.89 -5.22 2.06
N LEU A 33 -3.79 -6.16 1.80
CA LEU A 33 -5.04 -6.31 2.57
C LEU A 33 -4.77 -6.73 4.02
N GLY A 34 -3.82 -7.64 4.24
CA GLY A 34 -3.39 -8.02 5.58
C GLY A 34 -2.81 -6.84 6.36
N LEU A 35 -1.94 -6.05 5.73
CA LEU A 35 -1.42 -4.82 6.33
C LEU A 35 -2.57 -3.83 6.63
N LEU A 36 -3.58 -3.76 5.76
CA LEU A 36 -4.78 -2.91 5.91
C LEU A 36 -5.68 -3.32 7.10
N GLY A 37 -5.30 -4.34 7.87
CA GLY A 37 -6.07 -4.84 9.01
C GLY A 37 -7.28 -5.69 8.62
N TRP A 38 -7.41 -6.09 7.35
CA TRP A 38 -8.51 -6.97 6.93
C TRP A 38 -8.36 -8.34 7.57
N ALA A 39 -9.47 -8.92 8.03
CA ALA A 39 -9.43 -10.26 8.60
C ALA A 39 -9.09 -11.28 7.51
N HIS A 40 -8.28 -12.30 7.84
CA HIS A 40 -7.89 -13.33 6.87
C HIS A 40 -9.09 -14.04 6.24
N GLU A 41 -10.23 -14.08 6.94
CA GLU A 41 -11.47 -14.66 6.43
C GLU A 41 -12.08 -13.81 5.31
N GLU A 42 -12.14 -12.50 5.49
CA GLU A 42 -12.63 -11.53 4.49
C GLU A 42 -11.72 -11.52 3.26
N ILE A 43 -10.40 -11.53 3.47
CA ILE A 43 -9.43 -11.61 2.38
C ILE A 43 -9.65 -12.87 1.57
N LYS A 44 -9.81 -14.03 2.23
CA LYS A 44 -10.10 -15.31 1.57
C LYS A 44 -11.33 -15.20 0.66
N GLU A 45 -12.40 -14.57 1.13
CA GLU A 45 -13.66 -14.46 0.38
C GLU A 45 -13.47 -13.61 -0.88
N VAL A 46 -12.75 -12.49 -0.76
CA VAL A 46 -12.46 -11.59 -1.88
C VAL A 46 -11.54 -12.24 -2.92
N VAL A 47 -10.48 -12.94 -2.48
CA VAL A 47 -9.47 -13.49 -3.41
C VAL A 47 -9.76 -14.92 -3.87
N GLY A 48 -10.73 -15.60 -3.25
CA GLY A 48 -11.13 -16.97 -3.59
C GLY A 48 -10.09 -18.04 -3.26
N LEU A 49 -9.28 -17.85 -2.21
CA LEU A 49 -8.25 -18.81 -1.78
C LEU A 49 -8.58 -19.42 -0.41
N ALA A 50 -7.93 -20.53 -0.07
CA ALA A 50 -8.03 -21.10 1.27
C ALA A 50 -7.44 -20.13 2.32
N ARG A 51 -8.05 -20.07 3.51
CA ARG A 51 -7.58 -19.23 4.63
C ARG A 51 -6.13 -19.54 5.02
N SER A 52 -5.73 -20.82 4.97
CA SER A 52 -4.35 -21.23 5.24
C SER A 52 -3.36 -20.63 4.23
N THR A 53 -3.72 -20.61 2.95
CA THR A 53 -2.92 -19.97 1.90
C THR A 53 -2.84 -18.46 2.09
N VAL A 54 -3.94 -17.80 2.48
CA VAL A 54 -3.93 -16.37 2.81
C VAL A 54 -2.96 -16.10 3.97
N THR A 55 -3.04 -16.89 5.03
CA THR A 55 -2.17 -16.77 6.21
C THR A 55 -0.70 -16.93 5.84
N GLU A 56 -0.37 -17.98 5.07
CA GLU A 56 1.01 -18.20 4.58
C GLU A 56 1.52 -17.03 3.74
N ILE A 57 0.68 -16.46 2.87
CA ILE A 57 1.05 -15.30 2.05
C ILE A 57 1.28 -14.05 2.93
N VAL A 58 0.39 -13.77 3.87
CA VAL A 58 0.52 -12.60 4.76
C VAL A 58 1.77 -12.71 5.62
N GLU A 59 2.04 -13.89 6.19
CA GLU A 59 3.17 -14.08 7.11
C GLU A 59 4.50 -14.24 6.36
N LYS A 60 4.60 -15.22 5.46
CA LYS A 60 5.88 -15.60 4.85
C LYS A 60 6.23 -14.70 3.67
N PHE A 61 5.36 -14.63 2.67
CA PHE A 61 5.60 -13.77 1.50
C PHE A 61 5.67 -12.29 1.92
N GLY A 62 4.82 -11.88 2.86
CA GLY A 62 4.88 -10.56 3.49
C GLY A 62 6.24 -10.24 4.10
N SER A 63 6.78 -11.13 4.94
CA SER A 63 8.09 -10.93 5.55
C SER A 63 9.23 -10.80 4.52
N GLU A 64 9.25 -11.67 3.51
CA GLU A 64 10.27 -11.68 2.46
C GLU A 64 10.24 -10.38 1.64
N LEU A 65 9.03 -9.91 1.31
CA LEU A 65 8.81 -8.67 0.58
C LEU A 65 9.20 -7.45 1.41
N SER A 66 8.79 -7.41 2.69
CA SER A 66 9.15 -6.32 3.60
C SER A 66 10.67 -6.20 3.78
N ASP A 67 11.37 -7.32 3.97
CA ASP A 67 12.83 -7.32 4.13
C ASP A 67 13.57 -6.90 2.86
N LEU A 68 13.05 -7.25 1.69
CA LEU A 68 13.58 -6.75 0.43
C LEU A 68 13.43 -5.22 0.32
N PHE A 69 12.22 -4.72 0.56
CA PHE A 69 11.90 -3.30 0.42
C PHE A 69 12.66 -2.44 1.42
N ARG A 70 12.79 -2.89 2.67
CA ARG A 70 13.59 -2.19 3.69
C ARG A 70 15.05 -2.09 3.30
N ARG A 71 15.67 -3.17 2.81
CA ARG A 71 17.06 -3.14 2.33
C ARG A 71 17.26 -2.20 1.16
N GLU A 72 16.34 -2.20 0.20
CA GLU A 72 16.39 -1.29 -0.94
C GLU A 72 16.22 0.17 -0.50
N TYR A 73 15.31 0.44 0.43
CA TYR A 73 15.11 1.76 1.01
C TYR A 73 16.36 2.23 1.79
N GLU A 74 16.95 1.38 2.62
CA GLU A 74 18.19 1.64 3.35
C GLU A 74 19.38 1.87 2.43
N SER A 75 19.37 1.28 1.22
CA SER A 75 20.37 1.55 0.18
C SER A 75 20.22 2.92 -0.50
N GLY A 76 19.15 3.67 -0.17
CA GLY A 76 18.88 5.02 -0.65
C GLY A 76 17.85 5.11 -1.78
N LEU A 77 17.18 4.01 -2.15
CA LEU A 77 16.11 4.05 -3.14
C LEU A 77 14.83 4.64 -2.54
N THR A 78 14.07 5.39 -3.34
CA THR A 78 12.77 5.92 -2.90
C THR A 78 11.68 4.84 -3.03
N PRO A 79 10.59 4.91 -2.23
CA PRO A 79 9.47 3.98 -2.35
C PRO A 79 8.86 3.93 -3.76
N GLU A 80 8.86 5.04 -4.50
CA GLU A 80 8.39 5.09 -5.89
C GLU A 80 9.30 4.30 -6.83
N THR A 81 10.62 4.41 -6.66
CA THR A 81 11.59 3.63 -7.44
C THR A 81 11.47 2.15 -7.11
N ILE A 82 11.35 1.79 -5.84
CA ILE A 82 11.16 0.41 -5.38
C ILE A 82 9.87 -0.18 -5.99
N ALA A 83 8.75 0.53 -5.90
CA ALA A 83 7.48 0.11 -6.48
C ALA A 83 7.60 -0.12 -8.00
N SER A 84 8.24 0.82 -8.72
CA SER A 84 8.45 0.70 -10.16
C SER A 84 9.34 -0.48 -10.54
N ASN A 85 10.41 -0.74 -9.80
CA ASN A 85 11.35 -1.84 -10.07
C ASN A 85 10.67 -3.20 -9.96
N HIS A 86 9.73 -3.34 -9.01
CA HIS A 86 9.03 -4.60 -8.75
C HIS A 86 7.65 -4.70 -9.40
N GLY A 87 7.22 -3.67 -10.14
CA GLY A 87 5.90 -3.62 -10.76
C GLY A 87 4.75 -3.63 -9.74
N LEU A 88 4.96 -3.00 -8.59
CA LEU A 88 4.03 -2.95 -7.46
C LEU A 88 3.41 -1.57 -7.30
N ASP A 89 2.33 -1.52 -6.53
CA ASP A 89 1.63 -0.28 -6.20
C ASP A 89 2.46 0.60 -5.24
N GLN A 90 2.52 1.91 -5.50
CA GLN A 90 3.29 2.83 -4.65
C GLN A 90 2.76 2.87 -3.22
N ALA A 91 1.45 2.72 -3.02
CA ALA A 91 0.89 2.72 -1.67
C ALA A 91 1.36 1.51 -0.85
N LEU A 92 1.59 0.36 -1.49
CA LEU A 92 2.17 -0.81 -0.82
C LEU A 92 3.63 -0.55 -0.41
N ALA A 93 4.43 0.06 -1.28
CA ALA A 93 5.82 0.42 -0.95
C ALA A 93 5.89 1.38 0.24
N TRP A 94 5.03 2.40 0.25
CA TRP A 94 4.92 3.31 1.39
C TRP A 94 4.41 2.60 2.66
N ALA A 95 3.42 1.71 2.56
CA ALA A 95 2.93 0.96 3.72
C ALA A 95 4.05 0.15 4.41
N ILE A 96 4.89 -0.53 3.62
CA ILE A 96 6.02 -1.31 4.13
C ILE A 96 7.08 -0.41 4.81
N VAL A 97 7.42 0.72 4.19
CA VAL A 97 8.44 1.64 4.72
C VAL A 97 7.97 2.33 6.00
N LEU A 98 6.67 2.59 6.12
CA LEU A 98 6.06 3.25 7.28
C LEU A 98 5.66 2.27 8.40
N GLU A 99 5.71 0.96 8.14
CA GLU A 99 5.41 -0.08 9.11
C GLU A 99 6.34 0.01 10.33
N GLY A 100 5.78 -0.05 11.53
CA GLY A 100 6.53 0.05 12.79
C GLY A 100 7.04 1.45 13.15
N LYS A 101 6.83 2.45 12.30
CA LYS A 101 7.22 3.85 12.55
C LYS A 101 6.22 4.56 13.46
N GLU A 102 6.71 5.48 14.29
CA GLU A 102 5.86 6.39 15.08
C GLU A 102 5.23 7.46 14.18
N ASP A 103 4.06 7.97 14.54
CA ASP A 103 3.30 8.86 13.66
C ASP A 103 4.06 10.11 13.24
N LEU A 104 4.78 10.77 14.15
CA LEU A 104 5.62 11.93 13.80
C LEU A 104 6.74 11.58 12.82
N GLU A 105 7.28 10.37 12.88
CA GLU A 105 8.26 9.88 11.91
C GLU A 105 7.57 9.61 10.56
N ARG A 106 6.36 9.05 10.57
CA ARG A 106 5.55 8.84 9.36
C ARG A 106 5.24 10.16 8.64
N PHE A 107 4.84 11.21 9.37
CA PHE A 107 4.63 12.54 8.80
C PHE A 107 5.89 13.06 8.10
N LYS A 108 7.06 12.93 8.72
CA LYS A 108 8.33 13.40 8.14
C LYS A 108 8.78 12.60 6.93
N LEU A 109 8.62 11.27 6.96
CA LEU A 109 9.05 10.39 5.87
C LEU A 109 8.13 10.48 4.66
N PHE A 110 6.82 10.41 4.92
CA PHE A 110 5.81 10.40 3.87
C PHE A 110 5.51 11.82 3.38
N GLY A 111 5.28 12.75 4.30
CA GLY A 111 4.81 14.09 4.03
C GLY A 111 5.73 14.89 3.11
N LYS A 112 5.15 15.87 2.42
CA LYS A 112 5.86 16.80 1.57
C LYS A 112 5.44 18.21 1.96
N SER A 113 6.40 19.08 2.24
CA SER A 113 6.13 20.48 2.61
C SER A 113 5.28 21.20 1.56
N LYS A 114 5.43 20.85 0.27
CA LYS A 114 4.57 21.38 -0.82
C LYS A 114 3.08 21.07 -0.66
N HIS A 115 2.73 19.99 0.03
CA HIS A 115 1.35 19.58 0.34
C HIS A 115 0.96 19.93 1.79
N GLY A 116 1.90 20.48 2.56
CA GLY A 116 1.72 20.89 3.95
C GLY A 116 1.39 19.74 4.91
N ASN A 117 1.90 18.54 4.66
CA ASN A 117 1.65 17.33 5.45
C ASN A 117 2.94 16.65 5.96
N ASP A 118 4.04 17.40 6.04
CA ASP A 118 5.30 16.99 6.65
C ASP A 118 5.28 17.08 8.20
N GLU A 119 4.25 17.71 8.76
CA GLU A 119 3.96 17.74 10.19
C GLU A 119 2.44 17.81 10.46
N PRO A 120 1.96 17.35 11.63
CA PRO A 120 0.60 17.58 12.06
C PRO A 120 0.31 19.08 12.25
N LYS A 121 -0.86 19.53 11.77
CA LYS A 121 -1.32 20.91 11.88
C LYS A 121 -2.18 21.10 13.13
N LEU A 122 -1.66 21.83 14.11
CA LEU A 122 -2.38 22.16 15.35
C LEU A 122 -3.32 23.37 15.15
N TYR A 123 -4.42 23.18 14.42
CA TYR A 123 -5.45 24.22 14.21
C TYR A 123 -6.84 23.61 14.02
N ASN A 124 -7.89 24.37 14.32
CA ASN A 124 -9.28 24.01 14.07
C ASN A 124 -9.73 24.23 12.61
N VAL A 125 -8.92 24.93 11.80
CA VAL A 125 -9.11 25.10 10.37
C VAL A 125 -7.82 24.71 9.66
N TRP A 126 -7.86 23.64 8.89
CA TRP A 126 -6.71 23.19 8.11
C TRP A 126 -6.76 23.72 6.68
N ASN A 127 -5.72 24.45 6.30
CA ASN A 127 -5.49 24.89 4.93
C ASN A 127 -4.27 24.15 4.36
N PHE A 128 -4.43 23.57 3.18
CA PHE A 128 -3.37 22.84 2.47
C PHE A 128 -3.09 23.57 1.16
N LEU A 129 -1.81 23.73 0.82
CA LEU A 129 -1.37 24.41 -0.41
C LEU A 129 -1.86 23.68 -1.67
N ASP A 130 -1.83 22.34 -1.60
CA ASP A 130 -2.28 21.45 -2.66
C ASP A 130 -2.65 20.09 -2.05
N ARG A 131 -3.46 19.31 -2.74
CA ARG A 131 -3.75 17.92 -2.37
C ARG A 131 -2.53 17.06 -2.58
N ASP A 132 -2.27 16.16 -1.65
CA ASP A 132 -1.32 15.07 -1.88
C ASP A 132 -2.00 13.95 -2.69
N PRO A 133 -1.61 13.72 -3.96
CA PRO A 133 -2.25 12.72 -4.80
C PRO A 133 -2.04 11.28 -4.30
N ARG A 134 -1.15 11.06 -3.32
CA ARG A 134 -0.92 9.75 -2.72
C ARG A 134 -1.98 9.38 -1.69
N LEU A 135 -2.75 10.35 -1.18
CA LEU A 135 -3.75 10.14 -0.13
C LEU A 135 -5.16 9.90 -0.68
N GLY A 136 -5.34 9.81 -2.00
CA GLY A 136 -6.65 9.58 -2.58
C GLY A 136 -6.67 9.67 -4.11
N GLN A 137 -7.78 9.21 -4.70
CA GLN A 137 -8.01 9.31 -6.14
C GLN A 137 -8.54 10.70 -6.53
N GLU A 138 -8.28 11.10 -7.77
CA GLU A 138 -8.76 12.37 -8.30
C GLU A 138 -10.20 12.24 -8.84
N TRP A 139 -11.14 12.92 -8.18
CA TRP A 139 -12.53 13.06 -8.62
C TRP A 139 -13.10 14.39 -8.12
N GLY A 140 -14.14 14.91 -8.75
CA GLY A 140 -14.71 16.21 -8.42
C GLY A 140 -15.44 16.22 -7.07
N GLY A 141 -14.99 17.03 -6.12
CA GLY A 141 -15.57 17.10 -4.76
C GLY A 141 -14.77 16.34 -3.71
N ASN A 142 -13.59 15.84 -4.07
CA ASN A 142 -12.72 15.12 -3.16
C ASN A 142 -12.20 16.02 -2.02
N VAL A 143 -12.21 15.49 -0.81
CA VAL A 143 -11.62 16.14 0.37
C VAL A 143 -10.10 15.86 0.37
N PRO A 144 -9.23 16.83 0.72
CA PRO A 144 -7.81 16.56 0.89
C PRO A 144 -7.58 15.48 1.95
N GLY A 145 -6.95 14.35 1.57
CA GLY A 145 -6.67 13.25 2.50
C GLY A 145 -5.76 13.65 3.67
N GLN A 146 -5.05 14.78 3.56
CA GLN A 146 -4.32 15.38 4.68
C GLN A 146 -5.21 15.71 5.88
N ILE A 147 -6.51 15.94 5.68
CA ILE A 147 -7.47 16.14 6.78
C ILE A 147 -7.55 14.86 7.61
N ALA A 148 -7.73 13.71 6.97
CA ALA A 148 -7.80 12.43 7.67
C ALA A 148 -6.50 12.13 8.42
N MET A 149 -5.33 12.42 7.83
CA MET A 149 -4.05 12.28 8.55
C MET A 149 -4.03 13.05 9.87
N ASN A 150 -4.53 14.30 9.88
CA ASN A 150 -4.56 15.11 11.09
C ASN A 150 -5.62 14.61 12.09
N VAL A 151 -6.81 14.21 11.60
CA VAL A 151 -7.86 13.64 12.45
C VAL A 151 -7.35 12.40 13.17
N LEU A 152 -6.74 11.46 12.44
CA LEU A 152 -6.15 10.24 13.00
C LEU A 152 -5.11 10.60 14.06
N TYR A 153 -4.16 11.47 13.74
CA TYR A 153 -3.11 11.85 14.69
C TYR A 153 -3.62 12.45 16.01
N TYR A 154 -4.69 13.25 15.98
CA TYR A 154 -5.20 13.94 17.18
C TYR A 154 -6.32 13.20 17.92
N HIS A 155 -6.99 12.24 17.28
CA HIS A 155 -8.24 11.68 17.80
C HIS A 155 -8.28 10.15 17.85
N THR A 156 -7.18 9.47 17.51
CA THR A 156 -7.07 8.02 17.63
C THR A 156 -5.76 7.67 18.32
N ASP A 157 -5.79 6.60 19.10
CA ASP A 157 -4.57 5.94 19.56
C ASP A 157 -4.12 4.90 18.54
N ARG A 158 -2.88 4.46 18.72
CA ARG A 158 -2.36 3.29 18.01
C ARG A 158 -3.22 2.06 18.35
N ASP A 159 -3.48 1.22 17.36
CA ASP A 159 -4.36 0.05 17.39
C ASP A 159 -5.89 0.31 17.39
N ASP A 160 -6.33 1.57 17.30
CA ASP A 160 -7.76 1.89 17.21
C ASP A 160 -8.39 1.48 15.87
N LEU A 161 -9.59 0.89 15.95
CA LEU A 161 -10.44 0.64 14.79
C LEU A 161 -11.07 1.96 14.32
N VAL A 162 -10.66 2.43 13.14
CA VAL A 162 -11.22 3.64 12.53
C VAL A 162 -12.20 3.28 11.42
N VAL A 163 -13.44 3.74 11.55
CA VAL A 163 -14.45 3.65 10.51
C VAL A 163 -14.44 4.95 9.72
N ASP A 164 -14.10 4.89 8.43
CA ASP A 164 -14.19 6.04 7.53
C ASP A 164 -15.55 6.08 6.82
N PRO A 165 -16.48 6.97 7.22
CA PRO A 165 -17.78 7.09 6.56
C PRO A 165 -17.70 7.84 5.22
N MET A 166 -16.52 8.36 4.82
CA MET A 166 -16.30 9.19 3.64
C MET A 166 -15.72 8.42 2.45
N ALA A 167 -15.97 7.10 2.37
CA ALA A 167 -15.51 6.17 1.34
C ALA A 167 -15.98 6.46 -0.12
N GLY A 168 -16.44 7.68 -0.40
CA GLY A 168 -16.90 8.16 -1.72
C GLY A 168 -15.80 8.73 -2.63
N GLY A 169 -14.55 8.76 -2.19
CA GLY A 169 -13.40 8.92 -3.08
C GLY A 169 -12.19 9.60 -2.43
N GLY A 170 -11.18 8.81 -2.11
CA GLY A 170 -9.86 9.37 -1.83
C GLY A 170 -9.66 9.90 -0.41
N VAL A 171 -10.20 9.17 0.56
CA VAL A 171 -9.47 8.98 1.80
C VAL A 171 -9.28 7.47 1.92
N LEU A 172 -8.06 7.00 1.71
CA LEU A 172 -7.69 5.68 2.21
C LEU A 172 -7.44 5.88 3.71
N PRO A 173 -8.20 5.25 4.61
CA PRO A 173 -7.85 5.23 6.02
C PRO A 173 -6.58 4.40 6.13
N TRP A 174 -5.43 5.07 6.24
CA TRP A 174 -4.17 4.41 6.50
C TRP A 174 -3.38 5.21 7.52
N MET A 175 -3.58 4.85 8.77
CA MET A 175 -2.51 4.49 9.68
C MET A 175 -2.94 3.16 10.31
N PRO A 176 -2.21 2.04 10.13
CA PRO A 176 -2.24 1.02 11.15
C PRO A 176 -1.55 1.68 12.34
N ALA A 177 -2.35 2.17 13.28
CA ALA A 177 -2.50 1.39 14.49
C ALA A 177 -1.43 0.27 14.61
#